data_AF-A0A0B3ABV7-F1
#
_entry.id   AF-A0A0B3ABV7-F1
#
_cell.length_a   1.000
_cell.length_b   1.000
_cell.length_c   1.000
_cell.angle_alpha   90.00
_cell.angle_beta   90.00
_cell.angle_gamma   90.00
#
_symmetry.space_group_name_H-M   'P 1'
#
loop_
_entity.id
_entity.type
_entity.pdbx_description
1 polymer ?
#
loop_
_entity_poly.entity_id
_entity_poly.type
_entity_poly.pdbx_seq_one_letter_code
_entity_poly.pdbx_strand_id
1 'polypeptide(L)'
;MKLSVLAFFALFAVVVAGCSQVSPEKTATSQMEKPAGEEAMMVEEGFEMINGKMMMVNEKTKTTVVMEKDAVLNDGTKVMMDGAVIRPNGEQFVLKEGESMWMDGSFMEAGEMMAGTEEDAAMMSGNYQGTHLAGTTTPYLAFTKADYEKALSENKVILLNFYASWCPICKTEQKETTAFFDSSDREDVVGFRVNFKDSDTDADEEELAKQFGVPYQHTKVIVKDGKQVLKSLEQWEKSDYEQALSAV
;
A
#
# COMPACT_ATOMS: atom_id res chain seq x y z
N MET A 1 79.06 31.84 -23.13
CA MET A 1 79.42 30.70 -22.25
C MET A 1 79.56 31.21 -20.83
N LYS A 2 78.89 30.52 -19.88
CA LYS A 2 79.09 30.48 -18.42
C LYS A 2 78.85 31.74 -17.55
N LEU A 3 77.75 31.63 -16.79
CA LEU A 3 77.54 31.88 -15.35
C LEU A 3 78.46 32.88 -14.61
N SER A 4 77.83 33.83 -13.90
CA SER A 4 78.24 34.18 -12.54
C SER A 4 77.06 34.67 -11.69
N VAL A 5 77.08 34.18 -10.46
CA VAL A 5 76.26 34.49 -9.28
C VAL A 5 76.70 35.84 -8.68
N LEU A 6 75.80 36.60 -8.04
CA LEU A 6 75.89 37.03 -6.62
C LEU A 6 74.81 38.06 -6.24
N ALA A 7 74.37 37.91 -4.99
CA ALA A 7 73.33 38.64 -4.27
C ALA A 7 73.71 40.08 -3.88
N PHE A 8 72.73 40.89 -3.46
CA PHE A 8 72.63 41.52 -2.11
C PHE A 8 71.68 42.76 -2.06
N PHE A 9 71.24 43.07 -0.83
CA PHE A 9 70.65 44.32 -0.30
C PHE A 9 69.20 44.65 -0.71
N ALA A 10 68.33 45.28 0.08
CA ALA A 10 68.09 45.52 1.51
C ALA A 10 66.93 46.55 1.58
N LEU A 11 66.32 46.72 2.77
CA LEU A 11 65.72 47.99 3.25
C LEU A 11 64.31 48.36 2.71
N PHE A 12 63.29 48.48 3.58
CA PHE A 12 62.95 49.69 4.36
C PHE A 12 61.60 49.52 5.07
N ALA A 13 61.51 50.04 6.31
CA ALA A 13 60.32 50.12 7.15
C ALA A 13 59.73 51.54 7.12
N VAL A 14 58.41 51.71 7.24
CA VAL A 14 57.78 52.93 7.84
C VAL A 14 56.40 52.59 8.45
N VAL A 15 56.19 53.10 9.68
CA VAL A 15 54.97 53.15 10.49
C VAL A 15 54.56 54.61 10.65
N VAL A 16 53.27 55.00 10.50
CA VAL A 16 52.56 56.16 11.14
C VAL A 16 51.03 55.97 10.88
N ALA A 17 50.12 55.74 11.83
CA ALA A 17 49.44 56.58 12.85
C ALA A 17 48.32 57.54 12.35
N GLY A 18 47.10 57.47 12.96
CA GLY A 18 46.31 58.67 13.33
C GLY A 18 44.85 58.85 12.82
N CYS A 19 43.89 58.65 13.73
CA CYS A 19 42.64 59.39 14.03
C CYS A 19 41.43 59.57 13.06
N SER A 20 40.26 59.15 13.60
CA SER A 20 38.91 59.77 13.63
C SER A 20 38.19 60.23 12.36
N GLN A 21 37.00 59.67 12.09
CA GLN A 21 35.68 60.35 12.19
C GLN A 21 34.50 59.42 11.79
N VAL A 22 33.30 59.86 12.18
CA VAL A 22 32.00 59.19 12.34
C VAL A 22 31.18 59.01 11.02
N SER A 23 30.36 57.94 10.99
CA SER A 23 29.12 57.55 10.22
C SER A 23 28.38 58.57 9.31
N PRO A 24 27.38 58.20 8.45
CA PRO A 24 26.72 56.89 8.27
C PRO A 24 26.36 56.40 6.83
N GLU A 25 26.13 55.09 6.74
CA GLU A 25 25.04 54.36 6.02
C GLU A 25 24.81 54.53 4.50
N LYS A 26 25.07 53.46 3.73
CA LYS A 26 24.05 52.70 2.97
C LYS A 26 24.64 51.50 2.20
N THR A 27 24.07 50.33 2.52
CA THR A 27 23.68 49.23 1.63
C THR A 27 24.60 48.85 0.45
N ALA A 28 25.34 47.75 0.60
CA ALA A 28 25.61 46.76 -0.45
C ALA A 28 26.07 45.45 0.24
N THR A 29 25.31 44.36 0.14
CA THR A 29 25.51 43.32 -0.89
C THR A 29 26.86 42.61 -0.76
N SER A 30 26.82 41.39 -0.23
CA SER A 30 27.79 40.32 -0.50
C SER A 30 26.93 39.10 -0.79
N GLN A 31 26.56 38.86 -2.06
CA GLN A 31 27.33 38.13 -3.07
C GLN A 31 27.59 36.66 -2.72
N MET A 32 27.44 35.86 -3.78
CA MET A 32 27.81 34.45 -3.99
C MET A 32 26.65 33.47 -3.82
N GLU A 33 26.24 32.64 -4.78
CA GLU A 33 26.76 32.31 -6.11
C GLU A 33 25.63 31.57 -6.89
N LYS A 34 25.65 31.66 -8.22
CA LYS A 34 24.96 30.79 -9.20
C LYS A 34 26.01 30.52 -10.31
N PRO A 35 25.96 29.47 -11.15
CA PRO A 35 24.82 28.60 -11.45
C PRO A 35 25.14 27.12 -11.80
N ALA A 36 24.10 26.42 -12.25
CA ALA A 36 24.06 25.25 -13.14
C ALA A 36 24.22 23.87 -12.49
N GLY A 37 23.14 23.09 -12.60
CA GLY A 37 23.04 21.71 -12.17
C GLY A 37 21.60 21.27 -12.36
N GLU A 38 21.24 21.01 -13.61
CA GLU A 38 20.11 20.18 -13.98
C GLU A 38 20.33 18.80 -13.33
N GLU A 39 19.68 18.55 -12.19
CA GLU A 39 19.43 17.22 -11.69
C GLU A 39 17.92 17.09 -11.49
N ALA A 40 17.33 16.31 -12.37
CA ALA A 40 15.97 15.85 -12.26
C ALA A 40 15.79 14.94 -11.03
N MET A 41 14.57 15.00 -10.48
CA MET A 41 13.88 13.87 -9.84
C MET A 41 14.23 13.59 -8.35
N MET A 42 13.39 14.10 -7.44
CA MET A 42 12.80 13.39 -6.27
C MET A 42 11.74 14.32 -5.64
N VAL A 43 10.45 14.00 -5.81
CA VAL A 43 9.30 14.69 -5.20
C VAL A 43 8.99 13.97 -3.89
N GLU A 44 9.27 14.58 -2.74
CA GLU A 44 9.17 13.91 -1.42
C GLU A 44 8.68 14.84 -0.30
N GLU A 45 8.17 16.02 -0.67
CA GLU A 45 7.53 16.97 0.24
C GLU A 45 6.03 17.01 -0.07
N GLY A 46 5.20 16.87 0.96
CA GLY A 46 3.75 16.86 0.88
C GLY A 46 3.14 17.73 1.97
N PHE A 47 1.85 18.03 1.80
CA PHE A 47 1.05 18.81 2.71
C PHE A 47 -0.06 17.93 3.26
N GLU A 48 -0.06 17.68 4.56
CA GLU A 48 -1.03 16.81 5.22
C GLU A 48 -1.80 17.61 6.27
N MET A 49 -3.10 17.36 6.39
CA MET A 49 -3.91 17.94 7.46
C MET A 49 -3.81 17.08 8.72
N ILE A 50 -3.12 17.57 9.76
CA ILE A 50 -2.91 16.84 11.03
C ILE A 50 -3.36 17.69 12.22
N ASN A 51 -4.22 17.13 13.06
CA ASN A 51 -4.91 17.75 14.18
C ASN A 51 -5.62 19.07 13.81
N GLY A 52 -6.24 19.12 12.64
CA GLY A 52 -6.91 20.30 12.11
C GLY A 52 -5.96 21.42 11.69
N LYS A 53 -4.67 21.13 11.48
CA LYS A 53 -3.66 22.08 11.01
C LYS A 53 -2.93 21.52 9.80
N MET A 54 -2.69 22.40 8.84
CA MET A 54 -1.87 22.06 7.68
C MET A 54 -0.42 21.89 8.09
N MET A 55 0.12 20.71 7.85
CA MET A 55 1.50 20.34 8.11
C MET A 55 2.20 20.06 6.78
N MET A 56 3.47 20.46 6.67
CA MET A 56 4.36 20.04 5.62
C MET A 56 5.14 18.82 6.11
N VAL A 57 5.02 17.72 5.39
CA VAL A 57 5.68 16.44 5.66
C VAL A 57 6.82 16.28 4.66
N ASN A 58 8.02 16.01 5.18
CA ASN A 58 9.16 15.60 4.37
C ASN A 58 9.46 14.13 4.67
N GLU A 59 9.27 13.25 3.68
CA GLU A 59 9.43 11.81 3.87
C GLU A 59 10.88 11.38 4.10
N LYS A 60 11.84 12.10 3.50
CA LYS A 60 13.28 11.82 3.62
C LYS A 60 13.79 12.05 5.03
N THR A 61 13.37 13.15 5.65
CA THR A 61 13.78 13.53 7.00
C THR A 61 12.80 13.05 8.08
N LYS A 62 11.62 12.55 7.66
CA LYS A 62 10.49 12.23 8.54
C LYS A 62 10.12 13.39 9.46
N THR A 63 10.25 14.61 8.96
CA THR A 63 9.93 15.83 9.71
C THR A 63 8.61 16.40 9.26
N THR A 64 7.80 16.79 10.24
CA THR A 64 6.51 17.41 10.04
C THR A 64 6.55 18.82 10.65
N VAL A 65 6.36 19.85 9.83
CA VAL A 65 6.40 21.26 10.26
C VAL A 65 5.07 21.94 9.96
N VAL A 66 4.62 22.83 10.84
CA VAL A 66 3.35 23.56 10.64
C VAL A 66 3.51 24.52 9.47
N MET A 67 2.50 24.59 8.61
CA MET A 67 2.46 25.52 7.49
C MET A 67 2.14 26.94 7.97
N GLU A 68 3.04 27.90 7.69
CA GLU A 68 2.88 29.32 8.09
C GLU A 68 2.40 30.24 6.95
N LYS A 69 2.34 29.73 5.72
CA LYS A 69 1.94 30.47 4.52
C LYS A 69 1.32 29.53 3.48
N ASP A 70 0.44 30.06 2.64
CA ASP A 70 -0.12 29.33 1.49
C ASP A 70 0.99 28.84 0.55
N ALA A 71 0.78 27.68 -0.06
CA ALA A 71 1.72 27.04 -0.99
C ALA A 71 1.13 26.92 -2.39
N VAL A 72 2.01 26.93 -3.38
CA VAL A 72 1.68 26.65 -4.79
C VAL A 72 2.56 25.49 -5.24
N LEU A 73 1.92 24.42 -5.69
CA LEU A 73 2.58 23.19 -6.16
C LEU A 73 3.11 23.37 -7.58
N ASN A 74 3.88 22.40 -8.08
CA ASN A 74 4.51 22.48 -9.40
C ASN A 74 3.51 22.47 -10.56
N ASP A 75 2.35 21.85 -10.37
CA ASP A 75 1.25 21.79 -11.34
C ASP A 75 0.39 23.08 -11.36
N GLY A 76 0.64 24.01 -10.44
CA GLY A 76 -0.13 25.25 -10.27
C GLY A 76 -1.31 25.13 -9.29
N THR A 77 -1.50 23.97 -8.66
CA THR A 77 -2.45 23.78 -7.56
C THR A 77 -2.04 24.62 -6.35
N LYS A 78 -3.01 25.29 -5.71
CA LYS A 78 -2.78 26.09 -4.50
C LYS A 78 -3.29 25.35 -3.29
N VAL A 79 -2.48 25.28 -2.25
CA VAL A 79 -2.83 24.69 -0.96
C VAL A 79 -2.82 25.81 0.09
N MET A 80 -3.96 26.03 0.72
CA MET A 80 -4.18 27.09 1.69
C MET A 80 -3.97 26.58 3.12
N MET A 81 -3.66 27.49 4.05
CA MET A 81 -3.44 27.13 5.48
C MET A 81 -4.68 26.54 6.17
N ASP A 82 -5.88 26.81 5.66
CA ASP A 82 -7.16 26.28 6.17
C ASP A 82 -7.51 24.89 5.60
N GLY A 83 -6.62 24.32 4.79
CA GLY A 83 -6.82 23.04 4.11
C GLY A 83 -7.51 23.17 2.76
N ALA A 84 -7.91 24.36 2.31
CA ALA A 84 -8.49 24.51 0.97
C ALA A 84 -7.45 24.28 -0.14
N VAL A 85 -7.79 23.44 -1.11
CA VAL A 85 -7.00 23.16 -2.31
C VAL A 85 -7.74 23.71 -3.51
N ILE A 86 -7.05 24.49 -4.35
CA ILE A 86 -7.58 25.05 -5.59
C ILE A 86 -6.71 24.56 -6.75
N ARG A 87 -7.26 23.70 -7.59
CA ARG A 87 -6.58 23.19 -8.79
C ARG A 87 -6.60 24.21 -9.93
N PRO A 88 -5.66 24.13 -10.90
CA PRO A 88 -5.63 25.01 -12.08
C PRO A 88 -6.90 24.94 -12.95
N ASN A 89 -7.60 23.80 -12.92
CA ASN A 89 -8.86 23.57 -13.64
C ASN A 89 -10.06 24.32 -13.00
N GLY A 90 -9.88 24.99 -11.87
CA GLY A 90 -10.93 25.68 -11.12
C GLY A 90 -11.69 24.81 -10.12
N GLU A 91 -11.33 23.53 -10.00
CA GLU A 91 -11.84 22.63 -8.96
C GLU A 91 -11.28 23.01 -7.60
N GLN A 92 -12.15 23.04 -6.59
CA GLN A 92 -11.78 23.36 -5.22
C GLN A 92 -12.36 22.32 -4.26
N PHE A 93 -11.55 21.89 -3.31
CA PHE A 93 -11.96 21.03 -2.19
C PHE A 93 -11.18 21.39 -0.94
N VAL A 94 -11.55 20.83 0.21
CA VAL A 94 -10.88 21.07 1.49
C VAL A 94 -10.31 19.75 1.99
N LEU A 95 -9.03 19.75 2.35
CA LEU A 95 -8.34 18.62 2.94
C LEU A 95 -8.95 18.29 4.30
N LYS A 96 -9.49 17.08 4.44
CA LYS A 96 -9.90 16.50 5.72
C LYS A 96 -8.68 15.98 6.47
N GLU A 97 -8.84 15.79 7.78
CA GLU A 97 -7.81 15.22 8.65
C GLU A 97 -7.26 13.89 8.09
N GLY A 98 -5.93 13.81 7.94
CA GLY A 98 -5.20 12.67 7.34
C GLY A 98 -5.08 12.73 5.81
N GLU A 99 -5.78 13.65 5.12
CA GLU A 99 -5.64 13.83 3.67
C GLU A 99 -4.34 14.59 3.38
N SER A 100 -3.65 14.16 2.31
CA SER A 100 -2.37 14.70 1.89
C SER A 100 -2.41 15.22 0.45
N MET A 101 -1.60 16.22 0.16
CA MET A 101 -1.40 16.80 -1.15
C MET A 101 0.10 16.91 -1.41
N TRP A 102 0.60 16.24 -2.44
CA TRP A 102 2.02 16.22 -2.78
C TRP A 102 2.40 17.31 -3.77
N MET A 103 3.68 17.66 -3.81
CA MET A 103 4.22 18.72 -4.69
C MET A 103 4.04 18.49 -6.20
N ASP A 104 3.69 17.27 -6.63
CA ASP A 104 3.35 16.92 -8.01
C ASP A 104 1.86 17.11 -8.34
N GLY A 105 1.04 17.53 -7.37
CA GLY A 105 -0.42 17.64 -7.52
C GLY A 105 -1.17 16.34 -7.19
N SER A 106 -0.46 15.28 -6.78
CA SER A 106 -1.07 14.04 -6.30
C SER A 106 -1.76 14.29 -4.97
N PHE A 107 -3.08 14.09 -4.95
CA PHE A 107 -3.88 14.09 -3.73
C PHE A 107 -3.99 12.66 -3.21
N MET A 108 -3.77 12.47 -1.91
CA MET A 108 -4.01 11.22 -1.21
C MET A 108 -5.12 11.45 -0.17
N GLU A 109 -6.15 10.61 -0.19
CA GLU A 109 -7.23 10.72 0.80
C GLU A 109 -6.76 10.19 2.17
N ALA A 110 -7.36 10.66 3.25
CA ALA A 110 -7.10 10.19 4.60
C ALA A 110 -7.44 8.70 4.69
N GLY A 111 -6.41 7.87 4.71
CA GLY A 111 -6.52 6.43 4.56
C GLY A 111 -5.51 5.84 3.57
N GLU A 112 -5.03 6.64 2.61
CA GLU A 112 -3.96 6.27 1.67
C GLU A 112 -2.61 6.82 2.13
N MET A 113 -2.09 6.30 3.24
CA MET A 113 -0.67 6.44 3.60
C MET A 113 -0.07 5.04 3.64
N MET A 114 0.99 4.83 2.86
CA MET A 114 1.81 3.62 2.72
C MET A 114 1.25 2.54 1.80
N ALA A 115 1.93 2.39 0.66
CA ALA A 115 2.09 1.12 -0.04
C ALA A 115 2.31 -0.02 0.98
N GLY A 116 1.43 -1.02 0.90
CA GLY A 116 1.48 -2.23 1.71
C GLY A 116 0.79 -2.09 3.06
N THR A 117 -0.50 -1.74 3.07
CA THR A 117 -1.36 -1.88 4.25
C THR A 117 -2.49 -2.88 3.97
N GLU A 118 -2.97 -3.50 5.04
CA GLU A 118 -3.89 -4.64 5.04
C GLU A 118 -5.23 -4.40 4.33
N GLU A 119 -5.52 -3.17 3.90
CA GLU A 119 -6.67 -2.84 3.05
C GLU A 119 -6.46 -3.16 1.56
N ASP A 120 -5.23 -3.21 1.03
CA ASP A 120 -5.01 -3.79 -0.31
C ASP A 120 -5.22 -5.32 -0.28
N ALA A 121 -4.94 -5.97 0.85
CA ALA A 121 -5.36 -7.35 1.08
C ALA A 121 -6.89 -7.45 1.25
N ALA A 122 -7.57 -6.44 1.80
CA ALA A 122 -9.04 -6.41 1.93
C ALA A 122 -9.78 -6.02 0.63
N MET A 123 -9.11 -5.30 -0.28
CA MET A 123 -9.61 -5.00 -1.63
C MET A 123 -9.29 -6.13 -2.63
N MET A 124 -8.35 -7.04 -2.31
CA MET A 124 -8.09 -8.27 -3.08
C MET A 124 -8.76 -9.52 -2.47
N SER A 125 -9.07 -9.52 -1.18
CA SER A 125 -10.03 -10.41 -0.53
C SER A 125 -11.38 -9.68 -0.42
N GLY A 126 -11.98 -9.36 -1.57
CA GLY A 126 -13.10 -8.44 -1.65
C GLY A 126 -14.16 -8.68 -0.57
N ASN A 127 -14.26 -7.77 0.40
CA ASN A 127 -15.25 -7.65 1.47
C ASN A 127 -16.14 -8.90 1.71
N TYR A 128 -15.52 -10.04 2.01
CA TYR A 128 -16.24 -11.26 2.34
C TYR A 128 -16.59 -11.24 3.82
N GLN A 129 -17.78 -11.71 4.17
CA GLN A 129 -18.35 -11.64 5.52
C GLN A 129 -17.98 -12.86 6.39
N GLY A 130 -17.67 -13.98 5.74
CA GLY A 130 -17.30 -15.23 6.35
C GLY A 130 -16.02 -15.12 7.17
N THR A 131 -15.94 -15.92 8.23
CA THR A 131 -14.74 -15.94 9.08
C THR A 131 -13.52 -16.33 8.25
N HIS A 132 -12.49 -15.49 8.26
CA HIS A 132 -11.23 -15.76 7.60
C HIS A 132 -10.49 -16.94 8.26
N LEU A 133 -10.06 -17.91 7.46
CA LEU A 133 -9.41 -19.14 7.92
C LEU A 133 -7.93 -19.24 7.49
N ALA A 134 -7.57 -18.74 6.30
CA ALA A 134 -6.21 -18.76 5.75
C ALA A 134 -6.07 -17.86 4.52
N GLY A 135 -4.82 -17.57 4.14
CA GLY A 135 -4.45 -16.90 2.89
C GLY A 135 -4.68 -15.39 2.86
N THR A 136 -3.82 -14.65 2.17
CA THR A 136 -3.98 -13.19 1.99
C THR A 136 -4.53 -12.88 0.61
N THR A 137 -3.72 -13.10 -0.42
CA THR A 137 -4.09 -12.89 -1.83
C THR A 137 -5.13 -13.91 -2.31
N THR A 138 -5.04 -15.14 -1.80
CA THR A 138 -5.98 -16.22 -2.08
C THR A 138 -6.76 -16.53 -0.80
N PRO A 139 -7.93 -15.93 -0.56
CA PRO A 139 -8.62 -16.10 0.71
C PRO A 139 -9.29 -17.47 0.85
N TYR A 140 -9.18 -18.06 2.05
CA TYR A 140 -9.95 -19.21 2.49
C TYR A 140 -10.82 -18.85 3.67
N LEU A 141 -12.12 -19.05 3.54
CA LEU A 141 -13.13 -18.51 4.46
C LEU A 141 -14.07 -19.60 4.95
N ALA A 142 -14.74 -19.38 6.08
CA ALA A 142 -15.93 -20.12 6.41
C ALA A 142 -17.04 -19.78 5.39
N PHE A 143 -17.76 -20.79 4.94
CA PHE A 143 -18.82 -20.60 3.95
C PHE A 143 -19.91 -19.66 4.49
N THR A 144 -20.30 -18.71 3.65
CA THR A 144 -21.59 -18.04 3.74
C THR A 144 -22.19 -17.99 2.35
N LYS A 145 -23.53 -18.03 2.26
CA LYS A 145 -24.21 -17.91 0.98
C LYS A 145 -23.90 -16.61 0.25
N ALA A 146 -23.84 -15.50 1.00
CA ALA A 146 -23.54 -14.18 0.45
C ALA A 146 -22.15 -14.13 -0.20
N ASP A 147 -21.14 -14.70 0.45
CA ASP A 147 -19.78 -14.71 -0.09
C ASP A 147 -19.64 -15.63 -1.29
N TYR A 148 -20.33 -16.78 -1.26
CA TYR A 148 -20.37 -17.70 -2.39
C TYR A 148 -21.01 -17.05 -3.63
N GLU A 149 -22.17 -16.40 -3.46
CA GLU A 149 -22.85 -15.68 -4.54
C GLU A 149 -22.01 -14.50 -5.07
N LYS A 150 -21.33 -13.78 -4.17
CA LYS A 150 -20.38 -12.73 -4.54
C LYS A 150 -19.23 -13.29 -5.38
N ALA A 151 -18.58 -14.37 -4.94
CA ALA A 151 -17.48 -15.02 -5.65
C ALA A 151 -17.91 -15.49 -7.05
N LEU A 152 -19.15 -16.00 -7.18
CA LEU A 152 -19.74 -16.35 -8.48
C LEU A 152 -19.90 -15.12 -9.39
N SER A 153 -20.40 -14.00 -8.86
CA SER A 153 -20.60 -12.76 -9.63
C SER A 153 -19.29 -12.13 -10.09
N GLU A 154 -18.20 -12.35 -9.34
CA GLU A 154 -16.84 -11.90 -9.65
C GLU A 154 -16.09 -12.86 -10.58
N ASN A 155 -16.74 -13.95 -11.03
CA ASN A 155 -16.15 -15.01 -11.86
C ASN A 155 -14.88 -15.64 -11.24
N LYS A 156 -14.83 -15.75 -9.91
CA LYS A 156 -13.74 -16.44 -9.22
C LYS A 156 -13.81 -17.95 -9.48
N VAL A 157 -12.65 -18.60 -9.42
CA VAL A 157 -12.54 -20.05 -9.25
C VAL A 157 -12.78 -20.37 -7.78
N ILE A 158 -13.84 -21.12 -7.50
CA ILE A 158 -14.29 -21.38 -6.14
C ILE A 158 -13.93 -22.82 -5.75
N LEU A 159 -13.17 -22.97 -4.67
CA LEU A 159 -12.95 -24.25 -4.01
C LEU A 159 -13.92 -24.41 -2.83
N LEU A 160 -14.75 -25.45 -2.85
CA LEU A 160 -15.63 -25.82 -1.73
C LEU A 160 -15.09 -27.06 -1.03
N ASN A 161 -14.70 -26.92 0.22
CA ASN A 161 -14.22 -28.01 1.07
C ASN A 161 -15.30 -28.38 2.08
N PHE A 162 -15.96 -29.52 1.86
CA PHE A 162 -16.99 -30.02 2.75
C PHE A 162 -16.33 -30.67 3.98
N TYR A 163 -16.50 -30.04 5.14
CA TYR A 163 -15.78 -30.31 6.38
C TYR A 163 -16.72 -30.80 7.48
N ALA A 164 -16.23 -31.66 8.36
CA ALA A 164 -16.91 -31.98 9.61
C ALA A 164 -15.89 -32.12 10.77
N SER A 165 -16.20 -31.54 11.92
CA SER A 165 -15.38 -31.48 13.14
C SER A 165 -15.09 -32.85 13.74
N TRP A 166 -15.96 -33.83 13.50
CA TRP A 166 -15.81 -35.21 13.94
C TRP A 166 -14.99 -36.07 12.96
N CYS A 167 -14.61 -35.55 11.79
CA CYS A 167 -13.89 -36.30 10.77
C CYS A 167 -12.35 -36.18 10.93
N PRO A 168 -11.62 -37.30 11.12
CA PRO A 168 -10.17 -37.28 11.24
C PRO A 168 -9.46 -36.80 9.97
N ILE A 169 -9.95 -37.20 8.79
CA ILE A 169 -9.37 -36.82 7.50
C ILE A 169 -9.46 -35.30 7.33
N CYS A 170 -10.64 -34.72 7.56
CA CYS A 170 -10.85 -33.28 7.50
C CYS A 170 -9.86 -32.49 8.38
N LYS A 171 -9.52 -32.99 9.57
CA LYS A 171 -8.55 -32.32 10.45
C LYS A 171 -7.13 -32.33 9.90
N THR A 172 -6.74 -33.41 9.23
CA THR A 172 -5.44 -33.49 8.56
C THR A 172 -5.42 -32.54 7.37
N GLU A 173 -6.41 -32.65 6.49
CA GLU A 173 -6.49 -31.83 5.27
C GLU A 173 -6.67 -30.35 5.53
N GLN A 174 -7.29 -29.97 6.64
CA GLN A 174 -7.42 -28.56 7.01
C GLN A 174 -6.04 -27.90 7.12
N LYS A 175 -5.02 -28.63 7.60
CA LYS A 175 -3.65 -28.10 7.67
C LYS A 175 -3.05 -27.89 6.28
N GLU A 176 -3.24 -28.87 5.41
CA GLU A 176 -2.76 -28.85 4.02
C GLU A 176 -3.46 -27.75 3.20
N THR A 177 -4.77 -27.59 3.42
CA THR A 177 -5.59 -26.54 2.83
C THR A 177 -5.10 -25.16 3.26
N THR A 178 -4.97 -24.93 4.57
CA THR A 178 -4.46 -23.66 5.10
C THR A 178 -3.06 -23.36 4.55
N ALA A 179 -2.16 -24.35 4.54
CA ALA A 179 -0.80 -24.19 4.01
C ALA A 179 -0.74 -23.90 2.50
N PHE A 180 -1.73 -24.36 1.73
CA PHE A 180 -1.88 -23.99 0.33
C PHE A 180 -2.27 -22.51 0.21
N PHE A 181 -3.38 -22.11 0.84
CA PHE A 181 -3.92 -20.74 0.75
C PHE A 181 -2.97 -19.68 1.32
N ASP A 182 -2.27 -19.96 2.43
CA ASP A 182 -1.26 -19.07 3.01
C ASP A 182 -0.07 -18.80 2.08
N SER A 183 0.22 -19.72 1.16
CA SER A 183 1.32 -19.59 0.21
C SER A 183 0.89 -19.20 -1.21
N SER A 184 -0.41 -19.20 -1.48
CA SER A 184 -0.94 -18.98 -2.82
C SER A 184 -1.16 -17.49 -3.07
N ASP A 185 -0.72 -17.04 -4.24
CA ASP A 185 -0.85 -15.67 -4.76
C ASP A 185 -1.92 -15.55 -5.85
N ARG A 186 -2.84 -16.52 -5.94
CA ARG A 186 -3.91 -16.59 -6.95
C ARG A 186 -5.07 -15.67 -6.58
N GLU A 187 -5.09 -14.47 -7.15
CA GLU A 187 -6.20 -13.52 -6.96
C GLU A 187 -7.53 -14.00 -7.55
N ASP A 188 -7.50 -14.90 -8.54
CA ASP A 188 -8.70 -15.42 -9.19
C ASP A 188 -9.35 -16.59 -8.43
N VAL A 189 -8.75 -17.05 -7.33
CA VAL A 189 -9.22 -18.19 -6.54
C VAL A 189 -9.74 -17.73 -5.17
N VAL A 190 -10.85 -18.32 -4.74
CA VAL A 190 -11.35 -18.22 -3.35
C VAL A 190 -11.77 -19.61 -2.86
N GLY A 191 -11.48 -19.90 -1.60
CA GLY A 191 -11.91 -21.14 -0.98
C GLY A 191 -12.93 -20.94 0.13
N PHE A 192 -13.84 -21.90 0.27
CA PHE A 192 -14.81 -21.96 1.36
C PHE A 192 -14.75 -23.30 2.09
N ARG A 193 -14.68 -23.24 3.42
CA ARG A 193 -14.97 -24.37 4.29
C ARG A 193 -16.47 -24.44 4.53
N VAL A 194 -17.10 -25.51 4.06
CA VAL A 194 -18.55 -25.74 4.15
C VAL A 194 -18.78 -26.83 5.19
N ASN A 195 -19.54 -26.59 6.25
CA ASN A 195 -19.83 -27.63 7.23
C ASN A 195 -20.76 -28.70 6.63
N PHE A 196 -20.52 -29.96 6.97
CA PHE A 196 -21.29 -31.09 6.46
C PHE A 196 -21.73 -32.01 7.60
N LYS A 197 -23.04 -32.04 7.86
CA LYS A 197 -23.67 -32.87 8.91
C LYS A 197 -22.97 -32.75 10.26
N ASP A 198 -22.66 -31.50 10.62
CA ASP A 198 -22.06 -31.12 11.89
C ASP A 198 -23.07 -30.35 12.77
N SER A 199 -22.71 -30.07 14.02
CA SER A 199 -23.56 -29.25 14.91
C SER A 199 -23.78 -27.84 14.38
N ASP A 200 -22.81 -27.34 13.62
CA ASP A 200 -22.78 -25.98 13.10
C ASP A 200 -23.25 -25.92 11.63
N THR A 201 -23.70 -27.05 11.07
CA THR A 201 -24.22 -27.09 9.70
C THR A 201 -25.56 -26.36 9.60
N ASP A 202 -25.65 -25.40 8.67
CA ASP A 202 -26.88 -24.66 8.39
C ASP A 202 -27.63 -25.16 7.12
N ALA A 203 -28.78 -24.55 6.85
CA ALA A 203 -29.64 -24.94 5.74
C ALA A 203 -29.04 -24.64 4.36
N ASP A 204 -28.25 -23.57 4.22
CA ASP A 204 -27.61 -23.19 2.97
C ASP A 204 -26.45 -24.14 2.65
N GLU A 205 -25.68 -24.55 3.66
CA GLU A 205 -24.63 -25.57 3.54
C GLU A 205 -25.22 -26.93 3.14
N GLU A 206 -26.36 -27.31 3.73
CA GLU A 206 -27.09 -28.51 3.32
C GLU A 206 -27.59 -28.46 1.88
N GLU A 207 -28.14 -27.31 1.46
CA GLU A 207 -28.61 -27.10 0.09
C GLU A 207 -27.45 -27.18 -0.91
N LEU A 208 -26.32 -26.55 -0.59
CA LEU A 208 -25.11 -26.59 -1.40
C LEU A 208 -24.57 -28.02 -1.53
N ALA A 209 -24.52 -28.77 -0.43
CA ALA A 209 -24.12 -30.18 -0.45
C ALA A 209 -25.05 -31.03 -1.34
N LYS A 210 -26.37 -30.79 -1.29
CA LYS A 210 -27.35 -31.46 -2.15
C LYS A 210 -27.16 -31.07 -3.62
N GLN A 211 -26.94 -29.79 -3.91
CA GLN A 211 -26.71 -29.26 -5.26
C GLN A 211 -25.53 -29.94 -5.96
N PHE A 212 -24.40 -30.08 -5.26
CA PHE A 212 -23.20 -30.74 -5.81
C PHE A 212 -23.18 -32.26 -5.63
N GLY A 213 -24.24 -32.83 -5.03
CA GLY A 213 -24.36 -34.27 -4.76
C GLY A 213 -23.17 -34.76 -3.93
N VAL A 214 -22.94 -34.12 -2.79
CA VAL A 214 -21.86 -34.41 -1.85
C VAL A 214 -22.30 -35.53 -0.91
N PRO A 215 -21.71 -36.73 -1.01
CA PRO A 215 -22.17 -37.89 -0.25
C PRO A 215 -21.59 -37.94 1.16
N TYR A 216 -20.40 -37.38 1.37
CA TYR A 216 -19.63 -37.42 2.61
C TYR A 216 -18.88 -36.09 2.80
N GLN A 217 -18.48 -35.81 4.04
CA GLN A 217 -17.45 -34.83 4.38
C GLN A 217 -16.12 -35.17 3.66
N HIS A 218 -15.05 -34.37 3.81
CA HIS A 218 -13.77 -34.46 3.08
C HIS A 218 -13.90 -34.42 1.54
N THR A 219 -15.07 -34.02 1.03
CA THR A 219 -15.30 -33.84 -0.41
C THR A 219 -14.87 -32.44 -0.81
N LYS A 220 -14.14 -32.32 -1.92
CA LYS A 220 -13.74 -31.05 -2.52
C LYS A 220 -14.50 -30.88 -3.82
N VAL A 221 -15.02 -29.70 -4.06
CA VAL A 221 -15.67 -29.33 -5.31
C VAL A 221 -15.03 -28.05 -5.83
N ILE A 222 -14.58 -28.05 -7.08
CA ILE A 222 -14.11 -26.83 -7.74
C ILE A 222 -15.21 -26.37 -8.69
N VAL A 223 -15.57 -25.10 -8.57
CA VAL A 223 -16.55 -24.42 -9.40
C VAL A 223 -15.84 -23.32 -10.19
N LYS A 224 -16.05 -23.30 -11.51
CA LYS A 224 -15.55 -22.25 -12.40
C LYS A 224 -16.66 -21.90 -13.40
N ASP A 225 -16.86 -20.61 -13.66
CA ASP A 225 -17.94 -20.10 -14.51
C ASP A 225 -19.34 -20.61 -14.09
N GLY A 226 -19.56 -20.72 -12.77
CA GLY A 226 -20.79 -21.24 -12.17
C GLY A 226 -21.03 -22.75 -12.40
N LYS A 227 -20.05 -23.50 -12.91
CA LYS A 227 -20.15 -24.93 -13.18
C LYS A 227 -19.17 -25.72 -12.34
N GLN A 228 -19.61 -26.88 -11.85
CA GLN A 228 -18.70 -27.86 -11.26
C GLN A 228 -17.72 -28.36 -12.34
N VAL A 229 -16.43 -28.12 -12.14
CA VAL A 229 -15.35 -28.59 -13.03
C VAL A 229 -14.61 -29.79 -12.43
N LEU A 230 -14.58 -29.92 -11.11
CA LEU A 230 -13.97 -31.05 -10.42
C LEU A 230 -14.76 -31.40 -9.15
N LYS A 231 -14.83 -32.69 -8.84
CA LYS A 231 -15.26 -33.20 -7.53
C LYS A 231 -14.34 -34.34 -7.12
N SER A 232 -13.74 -34.24 -5.95
CA SER A 232 -12.85 -35.27 -5.39
C SER A 232 -13.31 -35.68 -4.00
N LEU A 233 -13.23 -36.98 -3.72
CA LEU A 233 -13.43 -37.56 -2.40
C LEU A 233 -12.11 -38.09 -1.82
N GLU A 234 -11.01 -37.97 -2.57
CA GLU A 234 -9.70 -38.46 -2.15
C GLU A 234 -9.11 -37.54 -1.09
N GLN A 235 -8.24 -38.09 -0.24
CA GLN A 235 -7.49 -37.26 0.69
C GLN A 235 -6.49 -36.40 -0.10
N TRP A 236 -6.45 -35.10 0.16
CA TRP A 236 -5.57 -34.15 -0.51
C TRP A 236 -4.51 -33.60 0.44
N GLU A 237 -3.27 -33.61 -0.04
CA GLU A 237 -2.16 -32.84 0.52
C GLU A 237 -2.03 -31.51 -0.24
N LYS A 238 -1.18 -30.59 0.23
CA LYS A 238 -1.01 -29.27 -0.38
C LYS A 238 -0.81 -29.31 -1.90
N SER A 239 0.01 -30.22 -2.42
CA SER A 239 0.32 -30.33 -3.85
C SER A 239 -0.89 -30.69 -4.71
N ASP A 240 -1.88 -31.38 -4.14
CA ASP A 240 -3.08 -31.76 -4.88
C ASP A 240 -3.96 -30.53 -5.13
N TYR A 241 -4.04 -29.59 -4.18
CA TYR A 241 -4.70 -28.30 -4.38
C TYR A 241 -4.01 -27.49 -5.48
N GLU A 242 -2.67 -27.42 -5.47
CA GLU A 242 -1.87 -26.73 -6.50
C GLU A 242 -2.12 -27.32 -7.89
N GLN A 243 -2.11 -28.65 -8.00
CA GLN A 243 -2.35 -29.33 -9.27
C GLN A 243 -3.80 -29.13 -9.75
N ALA A 244 -4.79 -29.28 -8.87
CA ALA A 244 -6.19 -29.17 -9.24
C ALA A 244 -6.58 -27.75 -9.66
N LEU A 245 -6.06 -26.72 -8.97
CA LEU A 245 -6.36 -25.31 -9.24
C LEU A 245 -5.52 -24.69 -10.37
N SER A 246 -4.40 -25.31 -10.75
CA SER A 246 -3.65 -24.93 -11.96
C SER A 246 -4.23 -25.52 -13.25
N ALA A 247 -5.00 -26.61 -13.14
CA ALA A 247 -5.63 -27.28 -14.28
C ALA A 247 -6.93 -26.62 -14.76
N VAL A 248 -7.44 -25.61 -14.03
CA VAL A 248 -8.72 -24.94 -14.29
C VAL A 248 -8.53 -23.52 -14.77
#